data_AF-A0A7V9T8D9-F1
#
_entry.id   AF-A0A7V9T8D9-F1
#
_cell.length_a   1.000
_cell.length_b   1.000
_cell.length_c   1.000
_cell.angle_alpha   90.00
_cell.angle_beta   90.00
_cell.angle_gamma   90.00
#
_symmetry.space_group_name_H-M   'P 1'
#
loop_
_entity.id
_entity.type
_entity.pdbx_description
1 polymer ?
#
loop_
_entity_poly.entity_id
_entity_poly.type
_entity_poly.pdbx_seq_one_letter_code
_entity_poly.pdbx_strand_id
1 'polypeptide(L)'
;MLALSAPASAHFDATDRYTHRACPATAANRVDPVNVVFHGWGTWGRAASQIEAHAGWTATTGSSQAFADHGSCYALHAQRASGTGSRFHVRVRGQHPDVALGWTATGDAHHEDLVVFPVPCGHAVDSNGSGGSGFDQGRDELRDRFAAAGHGWYRVWWGNTQSFRQCDGDYAGSDGWTTFIELHQANH
;
A
#
# COMPACT_ATOMS: atom_id res chain seq x y z
N MET A 1 2.38 42.14 10.09
CA MET A 1 1.49 41.02 9.72
C MET A 1 2.29 39.74 9.89
N LEU A 2 1.95 38.92 10.89
CA LEU A 2 2.52 37.58 11.05
C LEU A 2 1.77 36.64 10.10
N ALA A 3 2.46 36.09 9.10
CA ALA A 3 1.93 35.02 8.28
C ALA A 3 1.89 33.75 9.14
N LEU A 4 0.69 33.31 9.51
CA LEU A 4 0.49 31.98 10.07
C LEU A 4 0.76 30.98 8.95
N SER A 5 1.84 30.19 9.08
CA SER A 5 2.09 29.06 8.19
C SER A 5 0.90 28.11 8.28
N ALA A 6 0.26 27.81 7.15
CA ALA A 6 -0.71 26.74 7.09
C ALA A 6 -0.04 25.45 7.60
N PRO A 7 -0.70 24.68 8.48
CA PRO A 7 -0.13 23.46 8.98
C PRO A 7 0.06 22.50 7.79
N ALA A 8 1.22 21.86 7.70
CA ALA A 8 1.57 21.00 6.58
C ALA A 8 0.59 19.81 6.54
N SER A 9 -0.30 19.82 5.54
CA SER A 9 -1.11 18.66 5.17
C SER A 9 -0.18 17.53 4.71
N ALA A 10 -0.53 16.27 4.96
CA ALA A 10 0.16 15.09 4.44
C ALA A 10 0.27 15.27 2.93
N HIS A 11 1.45 15.72 2.48
CA HIS A 11 1.65 16.07 1.10
C HIS A 11 2.00 14.78 0.37
N PHE A 12 0.98 13.96 0.10
CA PHE A 12 1.11 12.78 -0.74
C PHE A 12 1.38 13.22 -2.17
N ASP A 13 2.64 13.52 -2.43
CA ASP A 13 3.10 14.01 -3.71
C ASP A 13 2.98 12.95 -4.80
N ALA A 14 3.10 13.36 -6.06
CA ALA A 14 3.05 12.42 -7.19
C ALA A 14 4.11 11.30 -7.10
N THR A 15 5.19 11.51 -6.34
CA THR A 15 6.21 10.50 -6.04
C THR A 15 5.72 9.46 -5.04
N ASP A 16 4.89 9.86 -4.09
CA ASP A 16 4.50 9.06 -2.92
C ASP A 16 3.34 8.11 -3.23
N ARG A 17 2.80 8.23 -4.45
CA ARG A 17 1.70 7.41 -4.98
C ARG A 17 2.15 6.05 -5.52
N TYR A 18 3.46 5.80 -5.52
CA TYR A 18 4.07 4.56 -5.97
C TYR A 18 5.22 4.14 -5.06
N THR A 19 5.44 2.84 -4.94
CA THR A 19 6.67 2.25 -4.45
C THR A 19 7.66 2.03 -5.59
N HIS A 20 8.93 1.82 -5.23
CA HIS A 20 10.06 1.83 -6.15
C HIS A 20 10.96 0.62 -5.92
N ARG A 21 11.57 0.08 -6.98
CA ARG A 21 12.53 -1.05 -6.90
C ARG A 21 13.68 -0.75 -5.95
N ALA A 22 14.16 0.48 -6.01
CA ALA A 22 15.26 0.98 -5.21
C ALA A 22 15.22 2.52 -5.21
N CYS A 23 16.05 3.12 -4.36
CA CYS A 23 16.34 4.55 -4.45
C CYS A 23 17.30 4.85 -5.61
N PRO A 24 17.19 6.02 -6.26
CA PRO A 24 16.26 7.11 -5.98
C PRO A 24 14.81 6.82 -6.44
N ALA A 25 13.83 7.44 -5.77
CA ALA A 25 12.41 7.34 -6.08
C ALA A 25 12.03 8.11 -7.37
N THR A 26 12.42 7.56 -8.51
CA THR A 26 12.17 8.13 -9.84
C THR A 26 11.04 7.39 -10.55
N ALA A 27 10.42 8.03 -11.53
CA ALA A 27 9.36 7.40 -12.33
C ALA A 27 9.78 6.08 -13.00
N ALA A 28 11.06 5.97 -13.40
CA ALA A 28 11.62 4.75 -14.00
C ALA A 28 11.75 3.58 -13.01
N ASN A 29 11.77 3.87 -11.70
CA ASN A 29 11.91 2.86 -10.64
C ASN A 29 10.57 2.39 -10.07
N ARG A 30 9.44 2.99 -10.46
CA ARG A 30 8.11 2.62 -9.95
C ARG A 30 7.78 1.15 -10.21
N VAL A 31 7.11 0.51 -9.25
CA VAL A 31 6.70 -0.90 -9.36
C VAL A 31 5.28 -1.17 -8.92
N ASP A 32 4.86 -0.63 -7.77
CA ASP A 32 3.52 -0.88 -7.27
C ASP A 32 2.86 0.47 -6.91
N PRO A 33 1.55 0.63 -7.09
CA PRO A 33 0.83 1.80 -6.61
C PRO A 33 0.69 1.72 -5.08
N VAL A 34 0.90 2.86 -4.41
CA VAL A 34 0.44 3.03 -3.02
C VAL A 34 -1.07 3.20 -3.06
N ASN A 35 -1.82 2.25 -2.51
CA ASN A 35 -3.27 2.18 -2.66
C ASN A 35 -4.01 2.06 -1.32
N VAL A 36 -3.29 2.03 -0.20
CA VAL A 36 -3.85 2.11 1.16
C VAL A 36 -3.12 3.16 1.98
N VAL A 37 -3.87 3.97 2.72
CA VAL A 37 -3.37 4.90 3.75
C VAL A 37 -4.05 4.58 5.07
N PHE A 38 -3.26 4.17 6.06
CA PHE A 38 -3.70 4.09 7.45
C PHE A 38 -3.52 5.45 8.10
N HIS A 39 -4.55 5.98 8.77
CA HIS A 39 -4.49 7.30 9.41
C HIS A 39 -5.07 7.31 10.83
N GLY A 40 -5.02 8.45 11.51
CA GLY A 40 -5.38 8.64 12.92
C GLY A 40 -4.23 8.18 13.81
N TRP A 41 -4.28 6.91 14.22
CA TRP A 41 -3.17 6.20 14.89
C TRP A 41 -2.37 5.32 13.92
N GLY A 42 -2.26 5.76 12.67
CA GLY A 42 -1.64 5.05 11.55
C GLY A 42 -0.12 4.91 11.62
N THR A 43 0.49 4.67 12.78
CA THR A 43 1.94 4.35 12.81
C THR A 43 2.19 3.01 12.09
N TRP A 44 3.40 2.80 11.55
CA TRP A 44 3.71 1.55 10.84
C TRP A 44 3.49 0.30 11.70
N GLY A 45 3.83 0.37 12.99
CA GLY A 45 3.67 -0.74 13.92
C GLY A 45 2.19 -1.04 14.18
N ARG A 46 1.38 0.02 14.31
CA ARG A 46 -0.07 -0.10 14.44
C ARG A 46 -0.68 -0.72 13.18
N ALA A 47 -0.40 -0.17 12.01
CA ALA A 47 -0.87 -0.69 10.74
C ALA A 47 -0.55 -2.18 10.58
N ALA A 48 0.70 -2.59 10.81
CA ALA A 48 1.10 -3.99 10.75
C ALA A 48 0.34 -4.88 11.73
N SER A 49 0.22 -4.47 13.00
CA SER A 49 -0.52 -5.23 14.02
C SER A 49 -2.02 -5.36 13.73
N GLN A 50 -2.63 -4.34 13.14
CA GLN A 50 -4.05 -4.34 12.79
C GLN A 50 -4.31 -5.18 11.53
N ILE A 51 -3.39 -5.17 10.57
CA ILE A 51 -3.43 -6.08 9.42
C ILE A 51 -3.38 -7.54 9.91
N GLU A 52 -2.49 -7.86 10.85
CA GLU A 52 -2.45 -9.20 11.45
C GLU A 52 -3.76 -9.55 12.18
N ALA A 53 -4.27 -8.63 13.01
CA ALA A 53 -5.43 -8.89 13.84
C ALA A 53 -6.74 -9.04 13.03
N HIS A 54 -6.93 -8.23 12.00
CA HIS A 54 -8.21 -8.14 11.29
C HIS A 54 -8.22 -8.86 9.95
N ALA A 55 -7.08 -8.91 9.25
CA ALA A 55 -6.96 -9.65 7.99
C ALA A 55 -6.34 -11.04 8.18
N GLY A 56 -5.70 -11.33 9.33
CA GLY A 56 -5.00 -12.59 9.56
C GLY A 56 -3.68 -12.72 8.79
N TRP A 57 -3.19 -11.64 8.19
CA TRP A 57 -1.99 -11.66 7.35
C TRP A 57 -0.74 -11.58 8.22
N THR A 58 -0.15 -12.73 8.52
CA THR A 58 0.98 -12.86 9.44
C THR A 58 2.30 -13.20 8.75
N ALA A 59 2.27 -13.62 7.48
CA ALA A 59 3.49 -13.95 6.75
C ALA A 59 4.29 -12.67 6.45
N THR A 60 5.60 -12.72 6.66
CA THR A 60 6.51 -11.55 6.52
C THR A 60 7.49 -11.69 5.36
N THR A 61 7.30 -12.71 4.51
CA THR A 61 8.13 -12.98 3.34
C THR A 61 7.68 -12.17 2.14
N GLY A 62 8.64 -11.70 1.33
CA GLY A 62 8.38 -10.93 0.13
C GLY A 62 9.60 -10.08 -0.24
N SER A 63 9.63 -9.61 -1.49
CA SER A 63 10.65 -8.68 -1.96
C SER A 63 10.50 -7.32 -1.26
N SER A 64 11.63 -6.68 -0.95
CA SER A 64 11.62 -5.32 -0.43
C SER A 64 11.43 -4.30 -1.54
N GLN A 65 10.75 -3.20 -1.22
CA GLN A 65 10.61 -2.03 -2.08
C GLN A 65 10.86 -0.75 -1.28
N ALA A 66 11.13 0.33 -1.99
CA ALA A 66 11.34 1.65 -1.41
C ALA A 66 10.09 2.52 -1.58
N PHE A 67 9.79 3.31 -0.56
CA PHE A 67 8.71 4.28 -0.53
C PHE A 67 9.28 5.69 -0.69
N ALA A 68 8.56 6.53 -1.43
CA ALA A 68 8.83 7.96 -1.48
C ALA A 68 8.02 8.69 -0.41
N ASP A 69 8.61 9.73 0.16
CA ASP A 69 7.97 10.59 1.16
C ASP A 69 8.69 11.95 1.14
N HIS A 70 7.97 13.02 0.77
CA HIS A 70 8.49 14.40 0.65
C HIS A 70 9.79 14.48 -0.20
N GLY A 71 9.78 13.83 -1.37
CA GLY A 71 10.93 13.84 -2.30
C GLY A 71 12.13 13.01 -1.86
N SER A 72 12.05 12.36 -0.70
CA SER A 72 13.08 11.44 -0.19
C SER A 72 12.64 9.98 -0.39
N CYS A 73 13.59 9.06 -0.32
CA CYS A 73 13.37 7.65 -0.61
C CYS A 73 13.82 6.78 0.58
N TYR A 74 12.98 5.83 0.96
CA TYR A 74 13.12 5.09 2.21
C TYR A 74 12.77 3.62 2.04
N ALA A 75 13.39 2.76 2.85
CA ALA A 75 12.97 1.37 2.94
C ALA A 75 11.57 1.23 3.58
N LEU A 76 10.88 0.15 3.25
CA LEU A 76 9.70 -0.29 3.99
C LEU A 76 10.03 -0.55 5.48
N HIS A 77 9.03 -0.46 6.34
CA HIS A 77 9.17 -0.81 7.77
C HIS A 77 8.68 -2.23 8.05
N ALA A 78 7.57 -2.62 7.42
CA ALA A 78 6.95 -3.93 7.62
C ALA A 78 6.37 -4.45 6.31
N GLN A 79 6.15 -5.75 6.24
CA GLN A 79 5.33 -6.37 5.20
C GLN A 79 4.51 -7.52 5.78
N ARG A 80 3.30 -7.73 5.27
CA ARG A 80 2.35 -8.75 5.71
C ARG A 80 1.69 -9.42 4.52
N ALA A 81 1.53 -10.73 4.59
CA ALA A 81 0.85 -11.51 3.57
C ALA A 81 -0.09 -12.56 4.18
N SER A 82 -1.12 -12.94 3.43
CA SER A 82 -2.07 -13.98 3.82
C SER A 82 -1.49 -15.41 3.77
N GLY A 83 -0.29 -15.60 3.19
CA GLY A 83 0.36 -16.91 3.05
C GLY A 83 1.70 -16.87 2.30
N THR A 84 2.08 -17.99 1.68
CA THR A 84 3.37 -18.18 0.94
C THR A 84 3.22 -18.50 -0.55
N GLY A 85 2.01 -18.86 -1.02
CA GLY A 85 1.70 -19.10 -2.43
C GLY A 85 0.93 -17.92 -3.03
N SER A 86 -0.11 -18.19 -3.84
CA SER A 86 -1.07 -17.16 -4.21
C SER A 86 -1.67 -16.52 -2.95
N ARG A 87 -1.56 -15.20 -2.83
CA ARG A 87 -1.77 -14.51 -1.58
C ARG A 87 -2.04 -13.04 -1.77
N PHE A 88 -2.63 -12.45 -0.76
CA PHE A 88 -2.60 -11.02 -0.59
C PHE A 88 -1.32 -10.61 0.14
N HIS A 89 -0.69 -9.53 -0.29
CA HIS A 89 0.53 -8.98 0.26
C HIS A 89 0.41 -7.46 0.39
N VAL A 90 1.03 -6.89 1.41
CA VAL A 90 1.18 -5.45 1.59
C VAL A 90 2.54 -5.16 2.23
N ARG A 91 3.24 -4.17 1.71
CA ARG A 91 4.39 -3.54 2.35
C ARG A 91 3.92 -2.23 2.94
N VAL A 92 4.45 -1.89 4.10
CA VAL A 92 3.99 -0.74 4.90
C VAL A 92 5.18 0.13 5.26
N ARG A 93 4.99 1.44 5.09
CA ARG A 93 5.91 2.45 5.62
C ARG A 93 5.12 3.49 6.42
N GLY A 94 5.59 3.77 7.63
CA GLY A 94 5.11 4.90 8.41
C GLY A 94 5.61 6.21 7.81
N GLN A 95 4.75 7.21 7.77
CA GLN A 95 5.05 8.56 7.33
C GLN A 95 5.07 9.53 8.51
N HIS A 96 5.53 10.76 8.26
CA HIS A 96 5.48 11.81 9.26
C HIS A 96 4.01 12.13 9.63
N PRO A 97 3.70 12.44 10.90
CA PRO A 97 2.36 12.81 11.30
C PRO A 97 1.87 14.05 10.54
N ASP A 98 0.60 14.00 10.18
CA ASP A 98 -0.14 15.03 9.49
C ASP A 98 -1.11 15.73 10.44
N VAL A 99 -1.30 17.01 10.22
CA VAL A 99 -2.19 17.85 11.00
C VAL A 99 -3.67 17.53 10.80
N ALA A 100 -4.05 17.01 9.62
CA ALA A 100 -5.43 16.65 9.30
C ALA A 100 -5.72 15.17 9.55
N LEU A 101 -4.77 14.29 9.22
CA LEU A 101 -4.91 12.85 9.26
C LEU A 101 -4.29 12.21 10.51
N GLY A 102 -3.52 12.92 11.33
CA GLY A 102 -2.79 12.35 12.47
C GLY A 102 -1.58 11.53 12.03
N TRP A 103 -1.27 10.46 12.76
CA TRP A 103 -0.21 9.53 12.33
C TRP A 103 -0.64 8.75 11.10
N THR A 104 0.24 8.67 10.11
CA THR A 104 -0.05 8.00 8.84
C THR A 104 0.97 6.91 8.49
N ALA A 105 0.50 5.89 7.78
CA ALA A 105 1.32 4.89 7.12
C ALA A 105 0.70 4.54 5.76
N THR A 106 1.54 4.33 4.78
CA THR A 106 1.14 3.95 3.42
C THR A 106 1.40 2.47 3.18
N GLY A 107 0.55 1.84 2.36
CA GLY A 107 0.73 0.49 1.88
C GLY A 107 0.45 0.32 0.39
N ASP A 108 1.19 -0.61 -0.23
CA ASP A 108 1.08 -1.07 -1.62
C ASP A 108 0.40 -2.44 -1.67
N ALA A 109 -0.85 -2.53 -1.20
CA ALA A 109 -1.56 -3.81 -1.09
C ALA A 109 -1.83 -4.43 -2.47
N HIS A 110 -1.61 -5.73 -2.63
CA HIS A 110 -1.89 -6.45 -3.87
C HIS A 110 -2.21 -7.93 -3.61
N HIS A 111 -3.01 -8.53 -4.49
CA HIS A 111 -3.07 -9.96 -4.69
C HIS A 111 -2.01 -10.37 -5.72
N GLU A 112 -1.28 -11.43 -5.42
CA GLU A 112 -0.25 -11.99 -6.29
C GLU A 112 -0.37 -13.51 -6.36
N ASP A 113 -0.13 -14.05 -7.56
CA ASP A 113 -0.06 -15.47 -7.84
C ASP A 113 1.38 -15.97 -7.83
N LEU A 114 1.59 -17.16 -7.30
CA LEU A 114 2.91 -17.82 -7.38
C LEU A 114 3.07 -18.49 -8.76
N VAL A 115 3.90 -17.90 -9.62
CA VAL A 115 4.20 -18.38 -10.97
C VAL A 115 5.38 -19.36 -10.94
N VAL A 116 5.05 -20.65 -11.07
CA VAL A 116 6.02 -21.77 -11.11
C VAL A 116 6.17 -22.42 -12.50
N PHE A 117 5.38 -22.02 -13.50
CA PHE A 117 5.39 -22.56 -14.86
C PHE A 117 4.91 -21.50 -15.87
N PRO A 118 5.38 -21.48 -17.15
CA PRO A 118 6.40 -22.34 -17.76
C PRO A 118 7.84 -21.99 -17.36
N VAL A 119 8.09 -20.75 -16.94
CA VAL A 119 9.37 -20.31 -16.37
C VAL A 119 9.08 -19.76 -14.98
N PRO A 120 9.55 -20.41 -13.90
CA PRO A 120 9.35 -19.92 -12.55
C PRO A 120 9.92 -18.51 -12.41
N CYS A 121 9.10 -17.57 -11.97
CA CYS A 121 9.52 -16.17 -11.84
C CYS A 121 9.16 -15.54 -10.50
N GLY A 122 8.51 -16.30 -9.61
CA GLY A 122 8.14 -15.86 -8.27
C GLY A 122 6.69 -15.43 -8.23
N HIS A 123 6.41 -14.27 -7.63
CA HIS A 123 5.06 -13.75 -7.55
C HIS A 123 4.79 -12.75 -8.67
N ALA A 124 3.62 -12.86 -9.30
CA ALA A 124 3.11 -11.92 -10.28
C ALA A 124 1.77 -11.37 -9.79
N VAL A 125 1.60 -10.05 -9.83
CA VAL A 125 0.32 -9.42 -9.48
C VAL A 125 -0.72 -9.79 -10.54
N ASP A 126 -1.91 -10.20 -10.10
CA ASP A 126 -2.99 -10.56 -11.02
C ASP A 126 -3.23 -9.46 -12.05
N SER A 127 -3.33 -9.85 -13.32
CA SER A 127 -3.70 -8.93 -14.40
C SER A 127 -5.15 -8.46 -14.26
N ASN A 128 -5.51 -7.40 -15.00
CA ASN A 128 -6.84 -6.79 -14.90
C ASN A 128 -7.94 -7.80 -15.25
N GLY A 129 -8.74 -8.18 -14.26
CA GLY A 129 -9.92 -9.03 -14.40
C GLY A 129 -11.23 -8.29 -14.12
N SER A 130 -12.33 -9.04 -14.01
CA SER A 130 -13.65 -8.49 -13.65
C SER A 130 -13.70 -7.87 -12.25
N GLY A 131 -12.78 -8.24 -11.36
CA GLY A 131 -12.58 -7.67 -10.03
C GLY A 131 -11.52 -6.56 -9.94
N GLY A 132 -10.98 -6.11 -11.07
CA GLY A 132 -9.79 -5.25 -11.12
C GLY A 132 -8.48 -6.03 -11.18
N SER A 133 -7.36 -5.30 -11.10
CA SER A 133 -6.02 -5.90 -10.99
C SER A 133 -5.79 -6.49 -9.60
N GLY A 134 -4.70 -7.24 -9.42
CA GLY A 134 -4.25 -7.66 -8.10
C GLY A 134 -4.05 -6.49 -7.15
N PHE A 135 -3.64 -5.31 -7.62
CA PHE A 135 -3.57 -4.10 -6.80
C PHE A 135 -4.94 -3.69 -6.24
N ASP A 136 -5.98 -3.73 -7.07
CA ASP A 136 -7.33 -3.36 -6.65
C ASP A 136 -7.93 -4.40 -5.70
N GLN A 137 -7.68 -5.68 -5.98
CA GLN A 137 -8.09 -6.80 -5.12
C GLN A 137 -7.45 -6.70 -3.73
N GLY A 138 -6.14 -6.44 -3.64
CA GLY A 138 -5.44 -6.33 -2.35
C GLY A 138 -5.90 -5.13 -1.51
N ARG A 139 -6.13 -3.99 -2.15
CA ARG A 139 -6.72 -2.81 -1.50
C ARG A 139 -8.11 -3.11 -0.96
N ASP A 140 -8.96 -3.75 -1.76
CA ASP A 140 -10.37 -3.96 -1.44
C ASP A 140 -10.54 -5.04 -0.38
N GLU A 141 -9.70 -6.07 -0.40
CA GLU A 141 -9.63 -7.07 0.67
C GLU A 141 -9.24 -6.42 2.00
N LEU A 142 -8.18 -5.59 2.05
CA LEU A 142 -7.83 -4.88 3.30
C LEU A 142 -8.97 -3.96 3.76
N ARG A 143 -9.56 -3.19 2.85
CA ARG A 143 -10.72 -2.34 3.17
C ARG A 143 -11.82 -3.18 3.83
N ASP A 144 -12.19 -4.32 3.25
CA ASP A 144 -13.30 -5.13 3.72
C ASP A 144 -13.01 -5.78 5.07
N ARG A 145 -11.79 -6.25 5.30
CA ARG A 145 -11.36 -6.78 6.60
C ARG A 145 -11.43 -5.72 7.70
N PHE A 146 -10.96 -4.51 7.44
CA PHE A 146 -10.99 -3.41 8.40
C PHE A 146 -12.40 -2.88 8.62
N ALA A 147 -13.21 -2.76 7.57
CA ALA A 147 -14.62 -2.37 7.68
C ALA A 147 -15.42 -3.38 8.52
N ALA A 148 -15.18 -4.69 8.31
CA ALA A 148 -15.80 -5.74 9.10
C ALA A 148 -15.38 -5.71 10.58
N ALA A 149 -14.18 -5.22 10.87
CA ALA A 149 -13.69 -4.96 12.23
C ALA A 149 -14.15 -3.62 12.82
N GLY A 150 -14.97 -2.85 12.10
CA GLY A 150 -15.55 -1.60 12.59
C GLY A 150 -14.73 -0.34 12.34
N HIS A 151 -13.69 -0.41 11.49
CA HIS A 151 -12.91 0.77 11.12
C HIS A 151 -13.63 1.63 10.07
N GLY A 152 -13.55 2.96 10.25
CA GLY A 152 -13.96 3.92 9.24
C GLY A 152 -13.04 3.88 8.02
N TRP A 153 -13.59 4.09 6.83
CA TRP A 153 -12.80 4.19 5.61
C TRP A 153 -13.45 5.12 4.57
N TYR A 154 -12.63 5.65 3.67
CA TYR A 154 -13.07 6.37 2.48
C TYR A 154 -12.07 6.18 1.34
N ARG A 155 -12.39 6.66 0.13
CA ARG A 155 -11.50 6.60 -1.03
C ARG A 155 -11.18 7.98 -1.57
N VAL A 156 -9.96 8.15 -2.06
CA VAL A 156 -9.51 9.35 -2.77
C VAL A 156 -8.88 8.94 -4.08
N TRP A 157 -9.22 9.66 -5.16
CA TRP A 157 -8.60 9.44 -6.47
C TRP A 157 -7.19 10.04 -6.46
N TRP A 158 -6.18 9.18 -6.58
CA TRP A 158 -4.78 9.59 -6.68
C TRP A 158 -4.24 9.51 -8.11
N GLY A 159 -4.96 8.83 -9.01
CA GLY A 159 -4.57 8.70 -10.42
C GLY A 159 -3.30 7.87 -10.62
N ASN A 160 -3.02 6.95 -9.70
CA ASN A 160 -1.88 6.04 -9.78
C ASN A 160 -2.18 4.81 -10.65
N THR A 161 -2.55 5.08 -11.90
CA THR A 161 -3.05 4.08 -12.87
C THR A 161 -1.95 3.48 -13.76
N GLN A 162 -0.67 3.74 -13.47
CA GLN A 162 0.42 3.19 -14.26
C GLN A 162 0.38 1.66 -14.23
N SER A 163 0.48 1.05 -15.41
CA SER A 163 0.53 -0.40 -15.54
C SER A 163 1.98 -0.89 -15.51
N PHE A 164 2.21 -2.01 -14.83
CA PHE A 164 3.52 -2.59 -14.60
C PHE A 164 3.57 -4.01 -15.16
N ARG A 165 4.61 -4.26 -15.96
CA ARG A 165 4.89 -5.59 -16.49
C ARG A 165 5.34 -6.51 -15.36
N GLN A 166 4.62 -7.60 -15.17
CA GLN A 166 4.89 -8.67 -14.22
C GLN A 166 5.88 -9.69 -14.81
N CYS A 167 6.34 -10.62 -13.97
CA CYS A 167 7.42 -11.54 -14.34
C CYS A 167 6.98 -12.61 -15.35
N ASP A 168 5.69 -12.95 -15.38
CA ASP A 168 5.04 -13.82 -16.36
C ASP A 168 4.80 -13.12 -17.72
N GLY A 169 5.03 -11.81 -17.78
CA GLY A 169 4.86 -10.98 -18.97
C GLY A 169 3.53 -10.23 -19.02
N ASP A 170 2.61 -10.51 -18.10
CA ASP A 170 1.33 -9.81 -17.98
C ASP A 170 1.51 -8.39 -17.45
N TYR A 171 0.46 -7.59 -17.57
CA TYR A 171 0.42 -6.20 -17.11
C TYR A 171 -0.69 -6.03 -16.08
N ALA A 172 -0.33 -5.48 -14.93
CA ALA A 172 -1.26 -5.12 -13.86
C ALA A 172 -1.21 -3.62 -13.62
N GLY A 173 -2.36 -2.97 -13.48
CA GLY A 173 -2.43 -1.54 -13.14
C GLY A 173 -3.64 -1.27 -12.26
N SER A 174 -3.48 -0.40 -11.25
CA SER A 174 -4.58 -0.04 -10.37
C SER A 174 -5.60 0.86 -11.08
N ASP A 175 -6.83 0.81 -10.60
CA ASP A 175 -7.91 1.70 -11.03
C ASP A 175 -7.66 3.18 -10.68
N GLY A 176 -6.67 3.53 -9.85
CA GLY A 176 -6.30 4.90 -9.50
C GLY A 176 -6.86 5.41 -8.16
N TRP A 177 -7.66 4.61 -7.46
CA TRP A 177 -8.21 4.93 -6.15
C TRP A 177 -7.32 4.43 -5.01
N THR A 178 -7.18 5.26 -3.99
CA THR A 178 -6.49 4.91 -2.73
C THR A 178 -7.51 4.86 -1.60
N THR A 179 -7.50 3.79 -0.81
CA THR A 179 -8.36 3.62 0.36
C THR A 179 -7.68 4.18 1.60
N PHE A 180 -8.35 5.09 2.29
CA PHE A 180 -7.96 5.61 3.60
C PHE A 180 -8.71 4.84 4.67
N ILE A 181 -7.99 4.27 5.64
CA ILE A 181 -8.53 3.47 6.74
C ILE A 181 -8.13 4.15 8.06
N GLU A 182 -9.13 4.47 8.88
CA GLU A 182 -8.91 5.08 10.18
C GLU A 182 -8.50 4.02 11.20
N LEU A 183 -7.36 4.20 11.86
CA LEU A 183 -6.92 3.36 12.98
C LEU A 183 -7.19 4.08 14.30
N HIS A 184 -7.90 3.41 15.20
CA HIS A 184 -8.20 3.92 16.54
C HIS A 184 -7.05 3.64 17.51
N GLN A 185 -7.07 4.26 18.69
CA GLN A 185 -6.05 4.11 19.74
C GLN A 185 -6.16 2.77 20.51
N ALA A 186 -7.34 2.15 20.56
CA ALA A 186 -7.57 0.84 21.16
C ALA A 186 -7.91 -0.19 20.06
N ASN A 187 -7.54 -1.46 20.28
CA ASN A 187 -7.96 -2.54 19.40
C ASN A 187 -9.45 -2.78 19.65
N HIS A 188 -10.26 -2.79 18.60
CA HIS A 188 -11.67 -3.17 18.67
C HIS A 188 -11.84 -4.66 18.42
#